data_AF-A0A7S1DXA8-F1
#
_entry.id   AF-A0A7S1DXA8-F1
#
_cell.length_a   1.000
_cell.length_b   1.000
_cell.length_c   1.000
_cell.angle_alpha   90.00
_cell.angle_beta   90.00
_cell.angle_gamma   90.00
#
_symmetry.space_group_name_H-M   'P 1'
#
loop_
_entity.id
_entity.type
_entity.pdbx_description
1 polymer ?
#
loop_
_entity_poly.entity_id
_entity_poly.type
_entity_poly.pdbx_seq_one_letter_code
_entity_poly.pdbx_strand_id
1 'polypeptide(L)'
;VDLLGFGGDAAPAAAPVAPSTSLSLKSPVTMSGDEYQATWEAIPDADATVTAIPLSTMPTLQWMEQTLASVSIFTMASGELPTELKFYHYCCSGDVFYLIQSNITKGEEPLLIVTCKS
;
A
#
# COMPACT_ATOMS: atom_id res chain seq x y z
N VAL A 1 6.50 -8.37 67.10
CA VAL A 1 7.15 -7.41 66.19
C VAL A 1 6.60 -7.66 64.81
N ASP A 2 5.81 -6.72 64.30
CA ASP A 2 5.28 -6.74 62.94
C ASP A 2 6.30 -5.99 62.05
N LEU A 3 6.75 -6.62 60.97
CA LEU A 3 7.75 -6.09 60.05
C LEU A 3 7.21 -6.17 58.62
N LEU A 4 6.49 -5.10 58.26
CA LEU A 4 6.12 -4.66 56.92
C LEU A 4 7.14 -5.10 55.85
N GLY A 5 6.69 -5.90 54.89
CA GLY A 5 7.49 -6.39 53.77
C GLY A 5 6.70 -6.51 52.47
N PHE A 6 5.83 -5.54 52.17
CA PHE A 6 5.30 -5.36 50.81
C PHE A 6 6.42 -4.84 49.91
N GLY A 7 7.23 -5.75 49.38
CA GLY A 7 8.31 -5.44 48.47
C GLY A 7 7.96 -5.80 47.04
N GLY A 8 7.75 -4.76 46.21
CA GLY A 8 8.01 -4.83 44.77
C GLY A 8 6.79 -5.04 43.88
N ASP A 9 6.02 -3.97 43.68
CA ASP A 9 5.27 -3.76 42.43
C ASP A 9 6.31 -3.65 41.30
N ALA A 10 6.66 -4.78 40.69
CA ALA A 10 7.47 -4.79 39.48
C ALA A 10 6.53 -4.36 38.33
N ALA A 11 6.50 -3.06 38.07
CA ALA A 11 5.86 -2.52 36.88
C ALA A 11 6.34 -3.33 35.66
N PRO A 12 5.43 -3.84 34.81
CA PRO A 12 5.82 -4.60 33.63
C PRO A 12 6.78 -3.74 32.80
N ALA A 13 7.97 -4.27 32.54
CA ALA A 13 8.96 -3.61 31.69
C ALA A 13 8.28 -3.22 30.38
N ALA A 14 8.31 -1.93 30.05
CA ALA A 14 7.75 -1.42 28.81
C ALA A 14 8.33 -2.22 27.64
N ALA A 15 7.46 -2.82 26.83
CA ALA A 15 7.88 -3.53 25.64
C ALA A 15 8.69 -2.58 24.74
N PRO A 16 9.76 -3.06 24.08
CA PRO A 16 10.51 -2.23 23.14
C PRO A 16 9.55 -1.75 22.06
N VAL A 17 9.40 -0.43 21.95
CA VAL A 17 8.67 0.22 20.85
C VAL A 17 9.31 -0.23 19.55
N ALA A 18 8.53 -0.94 18.72
CA ALA A 18 8.98 -1.34 17.39
C ALA A 18 9.42 -0.09 16.61
N PRO A 19 10.57 -0.11 15.93
CA PRO A 19 11.00 1.02 15.13
C PRO A 19 9.93 1.31 14.09
N SER A 20 9.38 2.53 14.13
CA SER A 20 8.47 3.01 13.10
C SER A 20 9.29 3.22 11.83
N THR A 21 9.31 2.23 10.94
CA THR A 21 9.91 2.38 9.61
C THR A 21 9.05 3.32 8.79
N SER A 22 9.44 4.60 8.77
CA SER A 22 8.78 5.61 7.94
C SER A 22 9.14 5.39 6.47
N LEU A 23 8.13 5.17 5.62
CA LEU A 23 8.29 5.14 4.17
C LEU A 23 8.22 6.57 3.63
N SER A 24 9.32 7.08 3.07
CA SER A 24 9.36 8.41 2.44
C SER A 24 9.35 8.28 0.93
N LEU A 25 8.19 8.56 0.33
CA LEU A 25 8.02 8.55 -1.13
C LEU A 25 8.65 9.81 -1.75
N LYS A 26 9.50 9.63 -2.76
CA LYS A 26 10.15 10.73 -3.51
C LYS A 26 9.22 11.26 -4.60
N SER A 27 9.23 12.58 -4.81
CA SER A 27 8.59 13.27 -5.95
C SER A 27 9.51 13.33 -7.17
N PRO A 28 8.94 13.54 -8.37
CA PRO A 28 8.40 12.51 -9.25
C PRO A 28 9.50 11.86 -10.09
N VAL A 29 9.51 10.52 -10.13
CA VAL A 29 10.14 9.75 -11.22
C VAL A 29 9.03 9.37 -12.18
N THR A 30 9.27 9.46 -13.49
CA THR A 30 8.34 8.95 -14.50
C THR A 30 8.76 7.55 -14.91
N MET A 31 7.82 6.62 -14.96
CA MET A 31 8.02 5.26 -15.47
C MET A 31 7.13 5.07 -16.69
N SER A 32 7.70 4.60 -17.80
CA SER A 32 6.93 4.22 -18.99
C SER A 32 6.17 2.91 -18.76
N GLY A 33 5.17 2.64 -19.60
CA GLY A 33 4.43 1.37 -19.54
C GLY A 33 5.31 0.14 -19.78
N ASP A 34 6.28 0.23 -20.69
CA ASP A 34 7.22 -0.85 -20.98
C ASP A 34 8.15 -1.14 -19.79
N GLU A 35 8.67 -0.08 -19.14
CA GLU A 35 9.49 -0.21 -17.94
C GLU A 35 8.69 -0.80 -16.77
N TYR A 36 7.44 -0.37 -16.60
CA TYR A 36 6.54 -0.91 -15.59
C TYR A 36 6.31 -2.40 -15.81
N GLN A 37 5.94 -2.80 -17.04
CA GLN A 37 5.67 -4.20 -17.36
C GLN A 37 6.91 -5.08 -17.17
N ALA A 38 8.07 -4.64 -17.66
CA ALA A 38 9.33 -5.36 -17.50
C ALA A 38 9.70 -5.53 -16.02
N THR A 39 9.52 -4.49 -15.20
CA THR A 39 9.82 -4.56 -13.76
C THR A 39 8.81 -5.44 -13.03
N TRP A 40 7.52 -5.36 -13.38
CA TRP A 40 6.47 -6.18 -12.79
C TRP A 40 6.68 -7.69 -13.02
N GLU A 41 7.08 -8.05 -14.24
CA GLU A 41 7.36 -9.45 -14.62
C GLU A 41 8.67 -9.98 -14.03
N ALA A 42 9.63 -9.09 -13.74
CA ALA A 42 10.89 -9.47 -13.10
C ALA A 42 10.73 -9.82 -11.61
N ILE A 43 9.69 -9.29 -10.94
CA ILE A 43 9.46 -9.54 -9.52
C ILE A 43 8.60 -10.81 -9.32
N PRO A 44 9.11 -11.84 -8.62
CA PRO A 44 8.36 -13.06 -8.35
C PRO A 44 7.04 -12.80 -7.62
N ASP A 45 6.01 -13.58 -7.90
CA ASP A 45 4.73 -13.46 -7.19
C ASP A 45 4.83 -13.80 -5.69
N ALA A 46 5.88 -14.53 -5.28
CA ALA A 46 6.19 -14.79 -3.88
C ALA A 46 6.53 -13.51 -3.09
N ASP A 47 7.01 -12.48 -3.77
CA ASP A 47 7.34 -11.17 -3.20
C ASP A 47 6.18 -10.18 -3.35
N ALA A 48 5.03 -10.63 -3.87
CA ALA A 48 3.83 -9.82 -4.00
C ALA A 48 3.01 -9.82 -2.71
N THR A 49 2.66 -8.62 -2.24
CA THR A 49 1.66 -8.46 -1.18
C THR A 49 0.30 -8.19 -1.80
N VAL A 50 -0.69 -9.04 -1.50
CA VAL A 50 -2.06 -8.89 -1.99
C VAL A 50 -2.98 -8.54 -0.81
N THR A 51 -3.78 -7.49 -0.97
CA THR A 51 -4.76 -7.05 0.04
C THR A 51 -6.12 -6.82 -0.62
N ALA A 52 -7.18 -7.25 0.05
CA ALA A 52 -8.56 -7.00 -0.37
C ALA A 52 -9.23 -6.02 0.61
N ILE A 53 -9.82 -4.95 0.08
CA ILE A 53 -10.40 -3.84 0.83
C ILE A 53 -11.84 -3.66 0.35
N PRO A 54 -12.85 -3.95 1.20
CA PRO A 54 -14.23 -3.66 0.85
C PRO A 54 -14.44 -2.15 0.79
N LEU A 55 -15.10 -1.67 -0.27
CA LEU A 55 -15.39 -0.27 -0.46
C LEU A 55 -16.86 0.01 -0.13
N SER A 56 -17.12 1.12 0.56
CA SER A 56 -18.49 1.58 0.82
C SER A 56 -19.11 2.26 -0.40
N THR A 57 -18.28 2.79 -1.31
CA THR A 57 -18.72 3.51 -2.50
C THR A 57 -17.70 3.33 -3.62
N MET A 58 -18.16 3.32 -4.86
CA MET A 58 -17.29 3.24 -6.03
C MET A 58 -16.56 4.57 -6.25
N PRO A 59 -15.22 4.61 -6.22
CA PRO A 59 -14.48 5.83 -6.53
C PRO A 59 -14.48 6.09 -8.04
N THR A 60 -14.32 7.35 -8.42
CA THR A 60 -14.08 7.72 -9.83
C THR A 60 -12.58 7.57 -10.16
N LEU A 61 -12.26 7.32 -11.45
CA LEU A 61 -10.87 7.28 -11.93
C LEU A 61 -10.12 8.55 -11.53
N GLN A 62 -10.72 9.71 -11.81
CA GLN A 62 -10.11 11.01 -11.52
C GLN A 62 -9.83 11.20 -10.02
N TRP A 63 -10.77 10.81 -9.15
CA TRP A 63 -10.58 10.96 -7.70
C TRP A 63 -9.45 10.07 -7.19
N MET A 64 -9.36 8.82 -7.67
CA MET A 64 -8.27 7.90 -7.32
C MET A 64 -6.90 8.46 -7.73
N GLU A 65 -6.77 8.88 -8.99
CA GLU A 65 -5.52 9.40 -9.54
C GLU A 65 -5.05 10.66 -8.79
N GLN A 66 -5.96 11.59 -8.52
CA GLN A 66 -5.62 12.82 -7.80
C GLN A 66 -5.26 12.57 -6.33
N THR A 67 -5.99 11.68 -5.66
CA THR A 67 -5.74 11.36 -4.25
C THR A 67 -4.41 10.64 -4.09
N LEU A 68 -4.10 9.68 -4.95
CA LEU A 68 -2.82 8.96 -4.90
C LEU A 68 -1.64 9.85 -5.31
N ALA A 69 -1.82 10.71 -6.32
CA ALA A 69 -0.78 11.67 -6.70
C ALA A 69 -0.43 12.63 -5.56
N SER A 70 -1.40 12.99 -4.70
CA SER A 70 -1.16 13.86 -3.53
C SER A 70 -0.20 13.26 -2.49
N VAL A 71 -0.02 11.94 -2.51
CA VAL A 71 0.91 11.20 -1.65
C VAL A 71 2.11 10.63 -2.42
N SER A 72 2.42 11.17 -3.60
CA SER A 72 3.53 10.71 -4.47
C SER A 72 3.38 9.26 -4.97
N ILE A 73 2.15 8.78 -5.14
CA ILE A 73 1.83 7.55 -5.86
C ILE A 73 1.28 7.94 -7.24
N PHE A 74 1.99 7.58 -8.29
CA PHE A 74 1.67 8.01 -9.65
C PHE A 74 0.98 6.91 -10.43
N THR A 75 -0.03 7.27 -11.23
CA THR A 75 -0.71 6.36 -12.14
C THR A 75 0.04 6.30 -13.45
N MET A 76 0.49 5.11 -13.85
CA MET A 76 1.06 4.84 -15.18
C MET A 76 -0.08 4.67 -16.19
N ALA A 77 -1.07 3.85 -15.85
CA ALA A 77 -2.25 3.62 -16.66
C ALA A 77 -3.47 3.32 -15.79
N SER A 78 -4.63 3.72 -16.28
CA SER A 78 -5.92 3.34 -15.72
C SER A 78 -6.83 2.86 -16.85
N GLY A 79 -7.73 1.94 -16.53
CA GLY A 79 -8.60 1.30 -17.49
C GLY A 79 -9.94 0.99 -16.87
N GLU A 80 -11.00 1.36 -17.57
CA GLU A 80 -12.36 1.03 -17.20
C GLU A 80 -12.86 -0.14 -18.05
N LEU A 81 -13.22 -1.24 -17.39
CA LEU A 81 -13.85 -2.41 -18.00
C LEU A 81 -15.31 -2.49 -17.54
N PRO A 82 -16.17 -3.27 -18.23
CA PRO A 82 -17.60 -3.35 -17.88
C PRO A 82 -17.85 -3.76 -16.43
N THR A 83 -17.02 -4.65 -15.88
CA THR A 83 -17.18 -5.24 -14.55
C THR A 83 -16.14 -4.78 -13.54
N GLU A 84 -15.13 -4.02 -13.95
CA GLU A 84 -14.00 -3.68 -13.08
C GLU A 84 -13.32 -2.36 -13.49
N LEU A 85 -12.69 -1.68 -12.53
CA LEU A 85 -11.71 -0.64 -12.79
C LEU A 85 -10.32 -1.20 -12.50
N LYS A 86 -9.38 -0.99 -13.41
CA LYS A 86 -7.98 -1.37 -13.25
C LYS A 86 -7.11 -0.13 -13.20
N PHE A 87 -6.14 -0.17 -12.31
CA PHE A 87 -5.13 0.86 -12.21
C PHE A 87 -3.75 0.22 -12.04
N TYR A 88 -2.77 0.86 -12.67
CA TYR A 88 -1.37 0.52 -12.59
C TYR A 88 -0.67 1.76 -12.04
N HIS A 89 -0.24 1.68 -10.79
CA HIS A 89 0.44 2.75 -10.09
C HIS A 89 1.87 2.36 -9.76
N TYR A 90 2.70 3.36 -9.54
CA TYR A 90 4.05 3.17 -9.07
C TYR A 90 4.45 4.31 -8.14
N CYS A 91 5.36 4.01 -7.22
CA CYS A 91 6.02 5.02 -6.41
C CYS A 91 7.47 4.62 -6.17
N CYS A 92 8.27 5.57 -5.70
CA CYS A 92 9.68 5.37 -5.43
C CYS A 92 9.98 5.81 -3.99
N SER A 93 10.62 4.93 -3.22
CA SER A 93 11.17 5.26 -1.90
C SER A 93 12.66 4.98 -1.91
N GLY A 94 13.48 6.02 -1.76
CA GLY A 94 14.92 5.86 -1.94
C GLY A 94 15.24 5.52 -3.39
N ASP A 95 15.79 4.33 -3.62
CA ASP A 95 16.13 3.79 -4.95
C ASP A 95 15.28 2.55 -5.30
N VAL A 96 14.25 2.27 -4.49
CA VAL A 96 13.34 1.13 -4.65
C VAL A 96 12.05 1.59 -5.31
N PHE A 97 11.65 0.90 -6.37
CA PHE A 97 10.35 1.10 -7.00
C PHE A 97 9.33 0.13 -6.41
N TYR A 98 8.17 0.67 -6.08
CA TYR A 98 7.01 -0.11 -5.70
C TYR A 98 6.02 -0.03 -6.85
N LEU A 99 5.61 -1.20 -7.35
CA LEU A 99 4.63 -1.34 -8.41
C LEU A 99 3.33 -1.84 -7.79
N ILE A 100 2.23 -1.21 -8.15
CA ILE A 100 0.93 -1.43 -7.53
C ILE A 100 -0.11 -1.64 -8.63
N GLN A 101 -0.68 -2.84 -8.67
CA GLN A 101 -1.86 -3.12 -9.47
C GLN A 101 -3.10 -3.09 -8.58
N SER A 102 -4.04 -2.22 -8.90
CA SER A 102 -5.32 -2.12 -8.20
C SER A 102 -6.47 -2.55 -9.12
N ASN A 103 -7.35 -3.39 -8.60
CA ASN A 103 -8.55 -3.83 -9.29
C ASN A 103 -9.77 -3.57 -8.41
N ILE A 104 -10.75 -2.82 -8.91
CA ILE A 104 -12.01 -2.58 -8.22
C ILE A 104 -13.11 -3.29 -8.96
N THR A 105 -13.74 -4.29 -8.34
CA THR A 105 -14.91 -4.95 -8.90
C THR A 105 -16.11 -4.01 -8.82
N LYS A 106 -16.82 -3.81 -9.94
CA LYS A 106 -18.06 -3.04 -10.01
C LYS A 106 -19.23 -3.91 -9.57
N GLY A 107 -20.02 -3.44 -8.62
CA GLY A 107 -21.18 -4.17 -8.11
C GLY A 107 -21.82 -3.49 -6.91
N GLU A 108 -22.77 -4.18 -6.28
CA GLU A 108 -23.42 -3.72 -5.04
C GLU A 108 -22.45 -3.70 -3.85
N GLU A 109 -21.46 -4.60 -3.87
CA GLU A 109 -20.37 -4.68 -2.88
C GLU A 109 -19.03 -4.49 -3.58
N PRO A 110 -18.62 -3.24 -3.88
CA PRO A 110 -17.37 -3.01 -4.58
C PRO A 110 -16.19 -3.45 -3.71
N LEU A 111 -15.31 -4.26 -4.30
CA LEU A 111 -14.11 -4.78 -3.65
C LEU A 111 -12.88 -4.27 -4.39
N LEU A 112 -11.97 -3.61 -3.65
CA LEU A 112 -10.65 -3.23 -4.14
C LEU A 112 -9.64 -4.32 -3.78
N ILE A 113 -9.01 -4.91 -4.79
CA ILE A 113 -7.86 -5.81 -4.64
C ILE A 113 -6.62 -5.03 -5.06
N VAL A 114 -5.66 -4.91 -4.14
CA VAL A 114 -4.38 -4.26 -4.37
C VAL A 114 -3.28 -5.31 -4.31
N THR A 115 -2.48 -5.38 -5.36
CA THR A 115 -1.25 -6.17 -5.42
C THR A 115 -0.07 -5.22 -5.49
N CYS A 116 0.82 -5.29 -4.51
CA CYS A 116 2.06 -4.52 -4.46
C CYS A 116 3.27 -5.44 -4.65
N LYS A 117 4.21 -5.01 -5.48
CA LYS A 117 5.51 -5.67 -5.72
C LYS A 117 6.63 -4.64 -5.56
N SER A 118 7.77 -5.02 -5.00
CA SER A 118 8.95 -4.15 -4.78
C SER A 118 10.25 -4.93 -4.74
#